data_AF-T1GA44-F1
#
_entry.id   AF-T1GA44-F1
#
_cell.length_a   1.000
_cell.length_b   1.000
_cell.length_c   1.000
_cell.angle_alpha   90.00
_cell.angle_beta   90.00
_cell.angle_gamma   90.00
#
_symmetry.space_group_name_H-M   'P 1'
#
loop_
_entity.id
_entity.type
_entity.pdbx_description
1 polymer ?
#
loop_
_entity_poly.entity_id
_entity_poly.type
_entity_poly.pdbx_seq_one_letter_code
_entity_poly.pdbx_strand_id
1 'polypeptide(L)'
;MYRFGLPEPQKRIFEKIRTYTSASVDYMPSMLTFLLGFYVNLVVTRWWTQYKLLPWPDNLAMIISYAIPNSNGETGRLMRRNIMRYMVLAYVITLQRISLRVKRRFPTPQHLVDAGLMMESERKIFDTMNAKSPMSKYWLPLVWGTNIINRARKDNVITSDQIIQSILSELKDIRTRLGGLIGFDTVCVPLVYTQVASIACYTFFLSLLIGRQMIPTDEHATKTRDDERFPDLFFPLFAFLQYYY
;
A
#
# COMPACT_ATOMS: atom_id res chain seq x y z
N MET A 1 -40.75 -3.32 -3.79
CA MET A 1 -41.25 -4.62 -4.31
C MET A 1 -42.24 -5.27 -3.34
N TYR A 2 -41.88 -5.56 -2.08
CA TYR A 2 -42.79 -6.23 -1.13
C TYR A 2 -44.17 -5.56 -0.97
N ARG A 3 -44.22 -4.23 -0.80
CA ARG A 3 -45.48 -3.49 -0.55
C ARG A 3 -46.46 -3.48 -1.74
N PHE A 4 -45.95 -3.28 -2.96
CA PHE A 4 -46.78 -2.96 -4.14
C PHE A 4 -46.63 -3.94 -5.31
N GLY A 5 -45.66 -4.85 -5.27
CA GLY A 5 -45.31 -5.72 -6.39
C GLY A 5 -45.42 -7.22 -6.13
N LEU A 6 -45.53 -7.66 -4.87
CA LEU A 6 -45.68 -9.09 -4.54
C LEU A 6 -47.16 -9.43 -4.29
N PRO A 7 -47.72 -10.48 -4.93
CA PRO A 7 -49.00 -11.07 -4.57
C PRO A 7 -48.95 -11.71 -3.18
N GLU A 8 -50.13 -11.86 -2.56
CA GLU A 8 -50.31 -12.43 -1.21
C GLU A 8 -49.58 -13.77 -0.94
N PRO A 9 -49.63 -14.78 -1.83
CA PRO A 9 -48.85 -16.01 -1.62
C PRO A 9 -47.34 -15.78 -1.61
N GLN A 10 -46.83 -14.81 -2.39
CA GLN A 10 -45.40 -14.49 -2.44
C GLN A 10 -44.94 -13.67 -1.23
N LYS A 11 -45.80 -12.80 -0.69
CA LYS A 11 -45.52 -12.07 0.56
C LYS A 11 -45.29 -13.02 1.74
N ARG A 12 -46.12 -14.06 1.87
CA ARG A 12 -45.94 -15.11 2.90
C ARG A 12 -44.63 -15.88 2.76
N ILE A 13 -44.19 -16.15 1.53
CA ILE A 13 -42.88 -16.77 1.28
C ILE A 13 -41.75 -15.80 1.66
N PHE A 14 -41.87 -14.54 1.28
CA PHE A 14 -40.88 -13.50 1.60
C PHE A 14 -40.74 -13.30 3.12
N GLU A 15 -41.83 -13.29 3.87
CA GLU A 15 -41.82 -13.21 5.34
C GLU A 15 -41.06 -14.37 5.97
N LYS A 16 -41.25 -15.61 5.48
CA LYS A 16 -40.49 -16.77 5.96
C LYS A 16 -38.99 -16.61 5.69
N ILE A 17 -38.62 -16.16 4.49
CA ILE A 17 -37.22 -15.89 4.12
C ILE A 17 -36.64 -14.81 5.04
N ARG A 18 -37.35 -13.69 5.24
CA ARG A 18 -36.94 -12.62 6.14
C ARG A 18 -36.69 -13.13 7.55
N THR A 19 -37.61 -13.91 8.12
CA THR A 19 -37.47 -14.43 9.49
C THR A 19 -36.24 -15.34 9.61
N TYR A 20 -36.04 -16.25 8.64
CA TYR A 20 -34.86 -17.10 8.59
C TYR A 20 -33.56 -16.29 8.51
N THR A 21 -33.52 -15.29 7.63
CA THR A 21 -32.33 -14.45 7.45
C THR A 21 -32.10 -13.53 8.65
N SER A 22 -33.15 -13.01 9.29
CA SER A 22 -33.05 -12.19 10.49
C SER A 22 -32.42 -12.95 11.64
N ALA A 23 -32.83 -14.21 11.87
CA ALA A 23 -32.22 -15.07 12.89
C ALA A 23 -30.73 -15.30 12.62
N SER A 24 -30.32 -15.40 11.34
CA SER A 24 -28.91 -15.58 10.96
C SER A 24 -28.08 -14.31 11.17
N VAL A 25 -28.68 -13.13 10.97
CA VAL A 25 -28.03 -11.82 11.12
C VAL A 25 -27.65 -11.52 12.58
N ASP A 26 -28.31 -12.12 13.57
CA ASP A 26 -28.01 -11.82 14.97
C ASP A 26 -26.72 -12.50 15.46
N TYR A 27 -26.28 -13.59 14.82
CA TYR A 27 -25.04 -14.32 15.16
C TYR A 27 -23.81 -13.90 14.33
N MET A 28 -24.04 -13.41 13.12
CA MET A 28 -22.97 -13.08 12.14
C MET A 28 -22.05 -11.88 12.47
N PRO A 29 -22.49 -10.81 13.17
CA PRO A 29 -21.68 -9.60 13.40
C PRO A 29 -20.38 -9.86 14.18
N SER A 30 -20.39 -10.80 15.12
CA SER A 30 -19.21 -11.14 15.92
C SER A 30 -18.12 -11.81 15.09
N MET A 31 -18.49 -12.76 14.23
CA MET A 31 -17.59 -13.41 13.29
C MET A 31 -17.02 -12.42 12.27
N LEU A 32 -17.86 -11.49 11.78
CA LEU A 32 -17.43 -10.45 10.85
C LEU A 32 -16.42 -9.50 11.51
N THR A 33 -16.71 -9.02 12.72
CA THR A 33 -15.81 -8.13 13.49
C THR A 33 -14.46 -8.80 13.73
N PHE A 34 -14.46 -10.07 14.10
CA PHE A 34 -13.23 -10.85 14.29
C PHE A 34 -12.42 -10.94 12.99
N LEU A 35 -13.02 -11.48 11.92
CA LEU A 35 -12.33 -11.68 10.63
C LEU A 35 -11.81 -10.36 10.05
N LEU A 36 -12.64 -9.31 10.08
CA LEU A 36 -12.27 -8.00 9.58
C LEU A 36 -11.18 -7.38 10.45
N GLY A 37 -11.23 -7.56 11.77
CA GLY A 37 -10.19 -7.12 12.70
C GLY A 37 -8.82 -7.71 12.37
N PHE A 38 -8.73 -9.02 12.13
CA PHE A 38 -7.48 -9.65 11.71
C PHE A 38 -6.99 -9.14 10.35
N TYR A 39 -7.91 -9.03 9.38
CA TYR A 39 -7.57 -8.58 8.04
C TYR A 39 -7.08 -7.12 8.04
N VAL A 40 -7.79 -6.22 8.72
CA VAL A 40 -7.39 -4.81 8.87
C VAL A 40 -6.05 -4.69 9.58
N ASN A 41 -5.83 -5.44 10.67
CA ASN A 41 -4.56 -5.43 11.38
C ASN A 41 -3.38 -5.87 10.48
N LEU A 42 -3.58 -6.91 9.66
CA LEU A 42 -2.60 -7.36 8.67
C LEU A 42 -2.27 -6.26 7.66
N VAL A 43 -3.30 -5.61 7.10
CA VAL A 43 -3.14 -4.54 6.11
C VAL A 43 -2.43 -3.32 6.71
N VAL A 44 -2.84 -2.86 7.90
CA VAL A 44 -2.25 -1.72 8.60
C VAL A 44 -0.79 -1.99 8.95
N THR A 45 -0.48 -3.19 9.47
CA THR A 45 0.89 -3.60 9.79
C THR A 45 1.78 -3.57 8.55
N ARG A 46 1.29 -4.09 7.42
CA ARG A 46 2.02 -4.07 6.15
C ARG A 46 2.21 -2.65 5.64
N TRP A 47 1.18 -1.81 5.67
CA TRP A 47 1.25 -0.41 5.26
C TRP A 47 2.29 0.36 6.06
N TRP A 48 2.28 0.24 7.39
CA TRP A 48 3.25 0.92 8.25
C TRP A 48 4.67 0.42 8.02
N THR A 49 4.84 -0.88 7.78
CA THR A 49 6.15 -1.46 7.46
C THR A 49 6.68 -0.95 6.13
N GLN A 50 5.85 -0.83 5.09
CA GLN A 50 6.24 -0.22 3.82
C GLN A 50 6.66 1.24 4.00
N TYR A 51 5.91 2.01 4.78
CA TYR A 51 6.27 3.41 5.08
C TYR A 51 7.65 3.52 5.75
N LYS A 52 7.93 2.71 6.77
CA LYS A 52 9.24 2.68 7.46
C LYS A 52 10.40 2.26 6.56
N LEU A 53 10.13 1.52 5.49
CA LEU A 53 11.12 1.12 4.50
C LEU A 53 11.45 2.19 3.48
N LEU A 54 10.75 3.33 3.43
CA LEU A 54 11.16 4.43 2.55
C LEU A 54 12.50 5.01 3.06
N PRO A 55 13.60 4.91 2.29
CA PRO A 55 14.87 5.49 2.72
C PRO A 55 14.83 7.02 2.62
N TRP A 56 15.39 7.68 3.62
CA TRP A 56 15.56 9.12 3.67
C TRP A 56 17.02 9.50 3.38
N PRO A 57 17.28 10.58 2.63
CA PRO A 57 18.64 10.99 2.22
C PRO A 57 19.48 11.57 3.36
N ASP A 58 18.87 11.92 4.47
CA ASP A 58 19.43 12.74 5.55
C ASP A 58 20.69 12.14 6.16
N ASN A 59 20.67 10.84 6.52
CA ASN A 59 21.82 10.15 7.11
C ASN A 59 23.01 10.12 6.13
N LEU A 60 22.76 9.74 4.88
CA LEU A 60 23.81 9.72 3.86
C LEU A 60 24.36 11.12 3.60
N ALA A 61 23.51 12.13 3.53
CA ALA A 61 23.91 13.52 3.31
C ALA A 61 24.83 14.02 4.43
N MET A 62 24.50 13.69 5.68
CA MET A 62 25.30 14.04 6.86
C MET A 62 26.69 13.39 6.80
N ILE A 63 26.76 12.08 6.57
CA ILE A 63 28.03 11.35 6.50
C ILE A 63 28.88 11.85 5.33
N ILE A 64 28.29 12.06 4.14
CA ILE A 64 29.02 12.54 2.95
C ILE A 64 29.53 13.98 3.13
N SER A 65 28.77 14.83 3.81
CA SER A 65 29.19 16.21 4.10
C SER A 65 30.39 16.26 5.04
N TYR A 66 30.45 15.33 6.01
CA TYR A 66 31.61 15.16 6.89
C TYR A 66 32.79 14.52 6.16
N ALA A 67 32.54 13.46 5.40
CA ALA A 67 33.58 12.64 4.76
C ALA A 67 34.35 13.36 3.65
N ILE A 68 33.68 14.26 2.90
CA ILE A 68 34.28 15.01 1.81
C ILE A 68 34.26 16.50 2.18
N PRO A 69 35.34 17.04 2.76
CA PRO A 69 35.41 18.44 3.17
C PRO A 69 35.18 19.44 2.03
N ASN A 70 34.77 20.66 2.40
CA ASN A 70 34.62 21.78 1.47
C ASN A 70 35.96 22.33 0.96
N SER A 71 37.07 22.04 1.64
CA SER A 71 38.42 22.42 1.21
C SER A 71 38.85 21.79 -0.13
N ASN A 72 38.18 20.71 -0.55
CA ASN A 72 38.44 20.03 -1.83
C ASN A 72 37.87 20.76 -3.06
N GLY A 73 37.45 22.03 -2.89
CA GLY A 73 36.99 22.90 -3.96
C GLY A 73 35.83 22.33 -4.78
N GLU A 74 35.89 22.53 -6.09
CA GLU A 74 34.85 22.10 -7.01
C GLU A 74 34.74 20.58 -7.13
N THR A 75 35.87 19.86 -7.14
CA THR A 75 35.88 18.39 -7.26
C THR A 75 35.13 17.75 -6.11
N GLY A 76 35.40 18.15 -4.85
CA GLY A 76 34.68 17.63 -3.68
C GLY A 76 33.18 17.94 -3.74
N ARG A 77 32.81 19.15 -4.18
CA ARG A 77 31.41 19.55 -4.37
C ARG A 77 30.69 18.64 -5.38
N LEU A 78 31.32 18.35 -6.52
CA LEU A 78 30.76 17.48 -7.55
C LEU A 78 30.61 16.03 -7.06
N MET A 79 31.57 15.51 -6.29
CA MET A 79 31.48 14.18 -5.70
C MET A 79 30.28 14.05 -4.76
N ARG A 80 30.12 14.99 -3.81
CA ARG A 80 28.97 14.99 -2.88
C ARG A 80 27.64 15.05 -3.62
N ARG A 81 27.50 15.95 -4.60
CA ARG A 81 26.27 16.10 -5.40
C ARG A 81 25.95 14.84 -6.19
N ASN A 82 26.93 14.21 -6.82
CA ASN A 82 26.71 12.99 -7.60
C ASN A 82 26.35 11.79 -6.72
N ILE A 83 26.99 11.62 -5.55
CA ILE A 83 26.62 10.54 -4.60
C ILE A 83 25.16 10.69 -4.16
N MET A 84 24.75 11.90 -3.77
CA MET A 84 23.35 12.15 -3.38
C MET A 84 22.38 11.97 -4.54
N ARG A 85 22.73 12.47 -5.74
CA ARG A 85 21.91 12.30 -6.94
C ARG A 85 21.71 10.82 -7.27
N TYR A 86 22.74 9.98 -7.15
CA TYR A 86 22.61 8.55 -7.39
C TYR A 86 21.73 7.83 -6.37
N MET A 87 21.79 8.23 -5.09
CA MET A 87 20.87 7.72 -4.08
C MET A 87 19.42 8.06 -4.42
N VAL A 88 19.14 9.32 -4.78
CA VAL A 88 17.81 9.76 -5.21
C VAL A 88 17.38 9.06 -6.50
N LEU A 89 18.29 8.86 -7.45
CA LEU A 89 18.00 8.16 -8.70
C LEU A 89 17.60 6.70 -8.45
N ALA A 90 18.31 5.99 -7.57
CA ALA A 90 17.94 4.62 -7.14
C ALA A 90 16.55 4.58 -6.48
N TYR A 91 16.25 5.57 -5.65
CA TYR A 91 14.94 5.73 -5.02
C TYR A 91 13.83 5.94 -6.06
N VAL A 92 14.01 6.88 -6.99
CA VAL A 92 13.01 7.19 -8.03
C VAL A 92 12.79 6.01 -8.98
N ILE A 93 13.84 5.30 -9.40
CA ILE A 93 13.72 4.09 -10.25
C ILE A 93 12.93 3.00 -9.51
N THR A 94 13.14 2.85 -8.19
CA THR A 94 12.37 1.91 -7.38
C THR A 94 10.90 2.34 -7.30
N LEU A 95 10.64 3.62 -7.02
CA LEU A 95 9.29 4.16 -6.92
C LEU A 95 8.53 4.12 -8.25
N GLN A 96 9.21 4.28 -9.39
CA GLN A 96 8.60 4.18 -10.73
C GLN A 96 8.01 2.78 -10.98
N ARG A 97 8.55 1.75 -10.32
CA ARG A 97 8.03 0.38 -10.40
C ARG A 97 6.80 0.16 -9.51
N ILE A 98 6.87 0.64 -8.26
CA ILE A 98 5.86 0.31 -7.23
C ILE A 98 4.73 1.36 -7.10
N SER A 99 4.97 2.61 -7.51
CA SER A 99 4.03 3.72 -7.35
C SER A 99 3.52 4.23 -8.69
N LEU A 100 2.21 4.07 -8.92
CA LEU A 100 1.53 4.58 -10.12
C LEU A 100 1.70 6.10 -10.29
N ARG A 101 1.75 6.86 -9.19
CA ARG A 101 1.93 8.32 -9.24
C ARG A 101 3.32 8.68 -9.79
N VAL A 102 4.36 7.99 -9.33
CA VAL A 102 5.73 8.21 -9.81
C VAL A 102 5.90 7.70 -11.23
N LYS A 103 5.30 6.55 -11.57
CA LYS A 103 5.28 6.02 -12.94
C LYS A 103 4.63 6.98 -13.94
N ARG A 104 3.55 7.67 -13.55
CA ARG A 104 2.91 8.70 -14.37
C ARG A 104 3.77 9.95 -14.53
N ARG A 105 4.51 10.35 -13.49
CA ARG A 105 5.42 11.50 -13.52
C ARG A 105 6.69 11.23 -14.33
N PHE A 106 7.23 10.01 -14.25
CA PHE A 106 8.42 9.59 -14.98
C PHE A 106 8.12 8.29 -15.77
N PRO A 107 7.42 8.36 -16.91
CA PRO A 107 7.07 7.16 -17.68
C PRO A 107 8.28 6.50 -18.34
N THR A 108 9.23 7.30 -18.84
CA THR A 108 10.40 6.83 -19.58
C THR A 108 11.70 7.29 -18.93
N PRO A 109 12.84 6.60 -19.17
CA PRO A 109 14.15 7.05 -18.69
C PRO A 109 14.51 8.47 -19.14
N GLN A 110 14.00 8.95 -20.28
CA GLN A 110 14.18 10.33 -20.73
C GLN A 110 13.66 11.35 -19.70
N HIS A 111 12.50 11.10 -19.08
CA HIS A 111 11.95 12.00 -18.07
C HIS A 111 12.85 12.12 -16.82
N LEU A 112 13.67 11.10 -16.54
CA LEU A 112 14.67 11.15 -15.46
C LEU A 112 15.85 12.04 -15.84
N VAL A 113 16.21 12.07 -17.13
CA VAL A 113 17.25 12.96 -17.66
C VAL A 113 16.75 14.41 -17.67
N ASP A 114 15.55 14.64 -18.18
CA ASP A 114 14.95 15.98 -18.27
C ASP A 114 14.75 16.59 -16.87
N ALA A 115 14.48 15.77 -15.85
CA ALA A 115 14.39 16.18 -14.46
C ALA A 115 15.76 16.39 -13.78
N GLY A 116 16.88 16.15 -14.47
CA GLY A 116 18.24 16.28 -13.94
C GLY A 116 18.64 15.20 -12.94
N LEU A 117 17.89 14.10 -12.84
CA LEU A 117 18.20 12.98 -11.95
C LEU A 117 19.24 12.04 -12.55
N MET A 118 19.23 11.89 -13.87
CA MET A 118 20.14 11.03 -14.64
C MET A 118 20.84 11.86 -15.73
N MET A 119 22.10 11.57 -16.04
CA MET A 119 22.79 12.18 -17.18
C MET A 119 22.54 11.38 -18.47
N GLU A 120 22.67 12.01 -19.63
CA GLU A 120 22.49 11.31 -20.92
C GLU A 120 23.48 10.15 -21.10
N SER A 121 24.72 10.30 -20.61
CA SER A 121 25.73 9.24 -20.61
C SER A 121 25.33 8.04 -19.74
N GLU A 122 24.74 8.30 -18.57
CA GLU A 122 24.26 7.28 -17.64
C GLU A 122 23.05 6.54 -18.19
N ARG A 123 22.16 7.27 -18.87
CA ARG A 123 21.00 6.70 -19.55
C ARG A 123 21.41 5.67 -20.60
N LYS A 124 22.41 5.97 -21.44
CA LYS A 124 22.91 5.00 -22.44
C LYS A 124 23.34 3.68 -21.80
N ILE A 125 24.01 3.74 -20.65
CA ILE A 125 24.40 2.54 -19.87
C ILE A 125 23.15 1.84 -19.32
N PHE A 126 22.20 2.60 -18.77
CA PHE A 126 20.95 2.07 -18.24
C PHE A 126 20.12 1.34 -19.30
N ASP A 127 19.98 1.92 -20.48
CA ASP A 127 19.23 1.35 -21.61
C ASP A 127 19.91 0.07 -22.14
N THR A 128 21.24 0.07 -22.23
CA THR A 128 22.02 -1.14 -22.58
C THR A 128 21.80 -2.27 -21.57
N MET A 129 21.72 -1.94 -20.27
CA MET A 129 21.48 -2.92 -19.22
C MET A 129 20.02 -3.42 -19.19
N ASN A 130 19.06 -2.57 -19.56
CA ASN A 130 17.66 -2.97 -19.71
C ASN A 130 17.45 -3.90 -20.91
N ALA A 131 18.17 -3.68 -22.02
CA ALA A 131 18.13 -4.56 -23.18
C ALA A 131 18.60 -5.99 -22.85
N LYS A 132 19.56 -6.13 -21.91
CA LYS A 132 20.10 -7.43 -21.50
C LYS A 132 19.19 -8.23 -20.55
N SER A 133 18.35 -7.57 -19.76
CA SER A 133 17.51 -8.26 -18.77
C SER A 133 16.30 -7.42 -18.37
N PRO A 134 15.12 -8.03 -18.20
CA PRO A 134 13.88 -7.33 -17.82
C PRO A 134 13.81 -6.93 -16.33
N MET A 135 14.74 -7.38 -15.48
CA MET A 135 14.71 -7.06 -14.03
C MET A 135 14.90 -5.55 -13.78
N SER A 136 14.46 -5.01 -12.63
CA SER A 136 14.70 -3.59 -12.31
C SER A 136 16.17 -3.35 -11.94
N LYS A 137 16.77 -2.28 -12.48
CA LYS A 137 18.18 -1.89 -12.28
C LYS A 137 18.33 -0.77 -11.24
N TYR A 138 17.45 -0.76 -10.23
CA TYR A 138 17.47 0.24 -9.15
C TYR A 138 18.79 0.26 -8.35
N TRP A 139 19.54 -0.85 -8.34
CA TRP A 139 20.82 -0.96 -7.64
C TRP A 139 21.99 -0.29 -8.40
N LEU A 140 21.83 -0.03 -9.71
CA LEU A 140 22.91 0.45 -10.57
C LEU A 140 23.42 1.85 -10.16
N PRO A 141 22.56 2.84 -9.86
CA PRO A 141 23.02 4.13 -9.34
C PRO A 141 23.81 4.01 -8.03
N LEU A 142 23.42 3.10 -7.13
CA LEU A 142 24.15 2.90 -5.88
C LEU A 142 25.57 2.39 -6.14
N VAL A 143 25.76 1.51 -7.13
CA VAL A 143 27.08 1.05 -7.57
C VAL A 143 27.91 2.20 -8.14
N TRP A 144 27.30 3.09 -8.93
CA TRP A 144 27.98 4.30 -9.40
C TRP A 144 28.41 5.22 -8.25
N GLY A 145 27.57 5.35 -7.22
CA GLY A 145 27.92 6.06 -5.97
C GLY A 145 29.12 5.43 -5.25
N THR A 146 29.12 4.12 -5.09
CA THR A 146 30.25 3.36 -4.52
C THR A 146 31.54 3.58 -5.32
N ASN A 147 31.46 3.65 -6.65
CA ASN A 147 32.65 3.91 -7.48
C ASN A 147 33.21 5.33 -7.27
N ILE A 148 32.36 6.34 -7.03
CA ILE A 148 32.83 7.69 -6.66
C ILE A 148 33.53 7.66 -5.30
N ILE A 149 32.98 6.94 -4.32
CA ILE A 149 33.57 6.81 -2.97
C ILE A 149 34.94 6.12 -3.05
N ASN A 150 35.05 5.05 -3.84
CA ASN A 150 36.33 4.36 -4.07
C ASN A 150 37.36 5.27 -4.73
N ARG A 151 36.94 6.14 -5.67
CA ARG A 151 37.82 7.16 -6.26
C ARG A 151 38.25 8.18 -5.22
N ALA A 152 37.32 8.67 -4.38
CA ALA A 152 37.64 9.60 -3.30
C ALA A 152 38.70 9.04 -2.33
N ARG A 153 38.68 7.73 -2.09
CA ARG A 153 39.72 7.08 -1.31
C ARG A 153 41.07 7.04 -2.02
N LYS A 154 41.09 6.65 -3.29
CA LYS A 154 42.31 6.60 -4.11
C LYS A 154 42.98 7.98 -4.23
N ASP A 155 42.17 9.02 -4.37
CA ASP A 155 42.63 10.40 -4.49
C ASP A 155 42.97 11.02 -3.12
N ASN A 156 42.96 10.22 -2.03
CA ASN A 156 43.17 10.64 -0.64
C ASN A 156 42.26 11.78 -0.15
N VAL A 157 41.11 11.97 -0.80
CA VAL A 157 40.05 12.91 -0.37
C VAL A 157 39.41 12.41 0.93
N ILE A 158 39.19 11.10 1.02
CA ILE A 158 38.77 10.42 2.25
C ILE A 158 39.98 9.65 2.78
N THR A 159 40.47 10.03 3.95
CA THR A 159 41.70 9.47 4.53
C THR A 159 41.46 8.25 5.40
N SER A 160 40.31 8.19 6.09
CA SER A 160 39.98 7.12 7.03
C SER A 160 39.10 6.04 6.40
N ASP A 161 39.53 4.78 6.50
CA ASP A 161 38.76 3.63 6.03
C ASP A 161 37.49 3.41 6.86
N GLN A 162 37.47 3.85 8.12
CA GLN A 162 36.26 3.78 8.96
C GLN A 162 35.13 4.63 8.39
N ILE A 163 35.45 5.82 7.86
CA ILE A 163 34.46 6.71 7.23
C ILE A 163 33.87 6.04 5.98
N ILE A 164 34.71 5.36 5.18
CA ILE A 164 34.25 4.61 4.01
C ILE A 164 33.28 3.51 4.43
N GLN A 165 33.62 2.74 5.46
CA GLN A 165 32.74 1.70 5.98
C GLN A 165 31.40 2.28 6.44
N SER A 166 31.38 3.43 7.12
CA SER A 166 30.14 4.12 7.50
C SER A 166 29.29 4.50 6.28
N ILE A 167 29.89 5.07 5.23
CA ILE A 167 29.17 5.42 4.00
C ILE A 167 28.63 4.18 3.29
N LEU A 168 29.45 3.13 3.15
CA LEU A 168 29.04 1.90 2.47
C LEU A 168 27.95 1.15 3.24
N SER A 169 27.99 1.21 4.58
CA SER A 169 26.93 0.68 5.44
C SER A 169 25.60 1.39 5.19
N GLU A 170 25.61 2.72 5.11
CA GLU A 170 24.41 3.51 4.82
C GLU A 170 23.86 3.22 3.40
N LEU A 171 24.73 3.15 2.39
CA LEU A 171 24.31 2.78 1.04
C LEU A 171 23.72 1.36 0.97
N LYS A 172 24.28 0.41 1.75
CA LYS A 172 23.76 -0.95 1.87
C LYS A 172 22.39 -0.96 2.55
N ASP A 173 22.18 -0.16 3.59
CA ASP A 173 20.87 -0.04 4.26
C ASP A 173 19.81 0.51 3.29
N ILE A 174 20.13 1.59 2.56
CA ILE A 174 19.26 2.14 1.51
C ILE A 174 18.93 1.08 0.46
N ARG A 175 19.93 0.34 -0.05
CA ARG A 175 19.70 -0.75 -1.02
C ARG A 175 18.75 -1.82 -0.48
N THR A 176 18.91 -2.17 0.78
CA THR A 176 18.13 -3.22 1.46
C THR A 176 16.69 -2.77 1.65
N ARG A 177 16.49 -1.52 2.09
CA ARG A 177 15.18 -0.88 2.22
C ARG A 177 14.44 -0.80 0.88
N LEU A 178 15.11 -0.34 -0.18
CA LEU A 178 14.55 -0.32 -1.54
C LEU A 178 14.18 -1.73 -2.04
N GLY A 179 15.04 -2.73 -1.77
CA GLY A 179 14.74 -4.13 -2.07
C GLY A 179 13.52 -4.65 -1.32
N GLY A 180 13.37 -4.27 -0.04
CA GLY A 180 12.21 -4.59 0.77
C GLY A 180 10.91 -4.02 0.18
N LEU A 181 10.93 -2.78 -0.32
CA LEU A 181 9.77 -2.18 -1.00
C LEU A 181 9.36 -2.97 -2.25
N ILE A 182 10.33 -3.42 -3.06
CA ILE A 182 10.06 -4.28 -4.22
C ILE A 182 9.50 -5.63 -3.77
N GLY A 183 9.98 -6.18 -2.64
CA GLY A 183 9.43 -7.38 -2.03
C GLY A 183 7.95 -7.24 -1.66
N PHE A 184 7.56 -6.11 -1.08
CA PHE A 184 6.17 -5.81 -0.74
C PHE A 184 5.25 -5.65 -1.96
N ASP A 185 5.77 -5.09 -3.05
CA ASP A 185 5.08 -4.97 -4.33
C ASP A 185 4.91 -6.34 -5.03
N THR A 186 5.96 -7.16 -4.99
CA THR A 186 5.96 -8.49 -5.63
C THR A 186 5.08 -9.48 -4.86
N VAL A 187 5.14 -9.46 -3.52
CA VAL A 187 4.38 -10.36 -2.65
C VAL A 187 3.27 -9.59 -1.98
N CYS A 188 2.12 -9.51 -2.66
CA CYS A 188 0.89 -8.91 -2.14
C CYS A 188 0.28 -9.75 -1.00
N VAL A 189 -0.72 -9.19 -0.32
CA VAL A 189 -1.57 -9.98 0.60
C VAL A 189 -2.22 -11.12 -0.21
N PRO A 190 -2.19 -12.37 0.27
CA PRO A 190 -2.80 -13.49 -0.45
C PRO A 190 -4.24 -13.19 -0.84
N LEU A 191 -4.56 -13.42 -2.12
CA LEU A 191 -5.87 -13.10 -2.69
C LEU A 191 -7.01 -13.78 -1.91
N VAL A 192 -6.78 -14.99 -1.41
CA VAL A 192 -7.77 -15.72 -0.60
C VAL A 192 -8.18 -14.95 0.66
N TYR A 193 -7.29 -14.21 1.31
CA TYR A 193 -7.65 -13.44 2.51
C TYR A 193 -8.56 -12.26 2.18
N THR A 194 -8.28 -11.58 1.07
CA THR A 194 -9.13 -10.46 0.61
C THR A 194 -10.50 -10.97 0.16
N GLN A 195 -10.55 -12.13 -0.50
CA GLN A 195 -11.78 -12.79 -0.94
C GLN A 195 -12.63 -13.24 0.25
N VAL A 196 -12.04 -13.93 1.23
CA VAL A 196 -12.77 -14.41 2.42
C VAL A 196 -13.37 -13.25 3.21
N ALA A 197 -12.60 -12.17 3.41
CA ALA A 197 -13.11 -10.95 4.04
C ALA A 197 -14.27 -10.34 3.24
N SER A 198 -14.13 -10.23 1.91
CA SER A 198 -15.17 -9.64 1.04
C SER A 198 -16.45 -10.47 1.02
N ILE A 199 -16.34 -11.80 0.91
CA ILE A 199 -17.48 -12.72 0.91
C ILE A 199 -18.21 -12.65 2.25
N ALA A 200 -17.48 -12.60 3.37
CA ALA A 200 -18.08 -12.46 4.69
C ALA A 200 -18.86 -11.14 4.81
N CYS A 201 -18.27 -10.01 4.39
CA CYS A 201 -18.96 -8.71 4.37
C CYS A 201 -20.21 -8.73 3.48
N TYR A 202 -20.10 -9.21 2.24
CA TYR A 202 -21.21 -9.21 1.31
C TYR A 202 -22.33 -10.17 1.71
N THR A 203 -22.00 -11.34 2.25
CA THR A 203 -23.01 -12.28 2.75
C THR A 203 -23.73 -11.70 3.97
N PHE A 204 -23.01 -10.99 4.84
CA PHE A 204 -23.61 -10.24 5.94
C PHE A 204 -24.57 -9.16 5.46
N PHE A 205 -24.14 -8.28 4.55
CA PHE A 205 -25.01 -7.21 4.09
C PHE A 205 -26.18 -7.70 3.23
N LEU A 206 -26.00 -8.78 2.46
CA LEU A 206 -27.11 -9.43 1.75
C LEU A 206 -28.14 -9.96 2.74
N SER A 207 -27.68 -10.58 3.82
CA SER A 207 -28.55 -11.11 4.87
C SER A 207 -29.24 -9.96 5.63
N LEU A 208 -28.50 -8.90 5.95
CA LEU A 208 -29.02 -7.71 6.61
C LEU A 208 -30.11 -7.02 5.78
N LEU A 209 -29.90 -6.90 4.46
CA LEU A 209 -30.84 -6.28 3.52
C LEU A 209 -32.20 -6.99 3.49
N ILE A 210 -32.20 -8.31 3.63
CA ILE A 210 -33.42 -9.14 3.62
C ILE A 210 -34.01 -9.21 5.03
N GLY A 211 -33.19 -9.55 6.03
CA GLY A 211 -33.62 -9.80 7.41
C GLY A 211 -34.14 -8.55 8.13
N ARG A 212 -33.59 -7.37 7.83
CA ARG A 212 -34.01 -6.10 8.46
C ARG A 212 -35.01 -5.30 7.63
N GLN A 213 -35.64 -5.88 6.60
CA GLN A 213 -36.75 -5.20 5.92
C GLN A 213 -37.89 -4.92 6.89
N MET A 214 -38.50 -3.74 6.79
CA MET A 214 -39.68 -3.38 7.59
C MET A 214 -40.95 -3.79 6.83
N ILE A 215 -41.67 -4.74 7.41
CA ILE A 215 -42.93 -5.27 6.87
C ILE A 215 -44.09 -4.61 7.63
N PRO A 216 -45.12 -4.08 6.94
CA PRO A 216 -46.30 -3.54 7.58
C PRO A 216 -46.99 -4.62 8.42
N THR A 217 -47.48 -4.24 9.61
CA THR A 217 -48.25 -5.17 10.45
C THR A 217 -49.71 -5.08 10.02
N ASP A 218 -50.34 -6.19 9.64
CA ASP A 218 -51.78 -6.23 9.42
C ASP A 218 -52.49 -5.99 10.76
N GLU A 219 -53.37 -4.98 10.83
CA GLU A 219 -54.17 -4.65 12.01
C GLU A 219 -55.10 -5.80 12.46
N HIS A 220 -55.30 -6.82 11.62
CA HIS A 220 -56.18 -7.97 11.87
C HIS A 220 -55.46 -9.27 12.24
N ALA A 221 -54.13 -9.31 12.25
CA ALA A 221 -53.40 -10.50 12.67
C ALA A 221 -53.43 -10.61 14.21
N THR A 222 -54.01 -11.70 14.73
CA THR A 222 -54.02 -12.03 16.17
C THR A 222 -52.62 -11.89 16.75
N LYS A 223 -52.47 -10.98 17.73
CA LYS A 223 -51.24 -10.75 18.50
C LYS A 223 -50.80 -12.04 19.19
N THR A 224 -49.97 -12.83 18.54
CA THR A 224 -49.16 -13.87 19.19
C THR A 224 -48.02 -13.18 19.95
N ARG A 225 -47.77 -13.63 21.18
CA ARG A 225 -46.91 -13.01 22.21
C ARG A 225 -45.42 -12.81 21.84
N ASP A 226 -44.98 -13.25 20.66
CA ASP A 226 -43.57 -13.16 20.20
C ASP A 226 -43.31 -12.03 19.18
N ASP A 227 -44.32 -11.21 18.85
CA ASP A 227 -44.15 -10.08 17.92
C ASP A 227 -43.55 -8.85 18.61
N GLU A 228 -42.28 -8.92 19.02
CA GLU A 228 -41.42 -7.73 19.17
C GLU A 228 -41.08 -7.15 17.77
N ARG A 229 -42.11 -6.89 16.96
CA ARG A 229 -41.93 -6.29 15.64
C ARG A 229 -41.72 -4.80 15.82
N PHE A 230 -40.48 -4.36 15.59
CA PHE A 230 -40.09 -2.95 15.53
C PHE A 230 -41.10 -2.15 14.69
N PRO A 231 -41.44 -0.92 15.10
CA PRO A 231 -42.36 -0.06 14.35
C PRO A 231 -41.88 0.11 12.91
N ASP A 232 -42.83 0.14 11.96
CA ASP A 232 -42.53 0.39 10.55
C ASP A 232 -42.11 1.86 10.36
N LEU A 233 -40.82 2.12 10.59
CA LEU A 233 -40.19 3.43 10.47
C LEU A 233 -39.87 3.79 9.00
N PHE A 234 -40.18 2.91 8.04
CA PHE A 234 -39.84 2.97 6.62
C PHE A 234 -38.33 2.97 6.31
N PHE A 235 -37.51 3.61 7.15
CA PHE A 235 -36.05 3.67 7.05
C PHE A 235 -35.38 2.87 8.19
N PRO A 236 -34.58 1.84 7.87
CA PRO A 236 -33.92 1.00 8.88
C PRO A 236 -32.63 1.67 9.41
N LEU A 237 -32.77 2.69 10.26
CA LEU A 237 -31.67 3.50 10.79
C LEU A 237 -30.50 2.67 11.35
N PHE A 238 -30.77 1.69 12.21
CA PHE A 238 -29.72 0.89 12.83
C PHE A 238 -29.03 -0.07 11.84
N ALA A 239 -29.75 -0.60 10.85
CA ALA A 239 -29.13 -1.41 9.80
C ALA A 239 -28.23 -0.55 8.90
N PHE A 240 -28.61 0.71 8.66
CA PHE A 240 -27.77 1.68 7.96
C PHE A 240 -26.51 2.04 8.76
N LEU A 241 -26.64 2.26 10.07
CA LEU A 241 -25.48 2.50 10.94
C LEU A 241 -24.53 1.29 10.96
N GLN A 242 -25.07 0.06 11.00
CA GLN A 242 -24.28 -1.18 10.89
C GLN A 242 -23.59 -1.37 9.54
N TYR A 243 -24.07 -0.72 8.47
CA TYR A 243 -23.38 -0.71 7.19
C TYR A 243 -22.20 0.26 7.18
N TYR A 244 -22.34 1.38 7.88
CA TYR A 244 -21.29 2.38 7.98
C TYR A 244 -20.14 1.96 8.91
N TYR A 245 -20.47 1.19 9.96
CA TYR A 245 -19.54 0.68 10.95
C TYR A 245 -18.84 -0.60 10.48
#